data_AF-A0A969LHX0-F1
#
_entry.id   AF-A0A969LHX0-F1
#
_cell.length_a   1.000
_cell.length_b   1.000
_cell.length_c   1.000
_cell.angle_alpha   90.00
_cell.angle_beta   90.00
_cell.angle_gamma   90.00
#
_symmetry.space_group_name_H-M   'P 1'
#
loop_
_entity.id
_entity.type
_entity.pdbx_description
1 polymer ?
#
loop_
_entity_poly.entity_id
_entity_poly.type
_entity_poly.pdbx_seq_one_letter_code
_entity_poly.pdbx_strand_id
1 'polypeptide(L)'
;PAAPLNWPKATRPAAIVSLRRALDVWQRIEAPYAVARVRTLIGLACRALGDEDGASLEIGAARSIFSRLGAAPDLARIESLMKGRPHPLTARELQVLRLVAAGKTNATIAAELFLSERTIERHLSNIFTKLDLSTRTAATAWAYEHGLI
;
A
#
# COMPACT_ATOMS: atom_id res chain seq x y z
N PRO A 1 4.96 13.53 -23.31
CA PRO A 1 5.39 12.29 -22.61
C PRO A 1 6.60 12.55 -21.69
N ALA A 2 6.35 12.71 -20.38
CA ALA A 2 7.41 12.88 -19.39
C ALA A 2 8.00 11.51 -19.01
N ALA A 3 9.31 11.36 -19.14
CA ALA A 3 10.04 10.15 -18.75
C ALA A 3 9.89 9.86 -17.24
N PRO A 4 9.89 8.60 -16.81
CA PRO A 4 9.86 8.26 -15.40
C PRO A 4 11.18 8.69 -14.75
N LEU A 5 11.13 9.65 -13.82
CA LEU A 5 12.28 10.07 -13.02
C LEU A 5 12.79 8.87 -12.21
N ASN A 6 13.87 8.26 -12.69
CA ASN A 6 14.61 7.20 -12.01
C ASN A 6 15.50 7.83 -10.93
N TRP A 7 14.92 8.05 -9.74
CA TRP A 7 15.64 8.65 -8.64
C TRP A 7 16.47 7.59 -7.87
N PRO A 8 17.78 7.81 -7.64
CA PRO A 8 18.65 6.83 -6.97
C PRO A 8 18.18 6.49 -5.54
N LYS A 9 18.32 5.22 -5.13
CA LYS A 9 17.78 4.69 -3.87
C LYS A 9 18.28 5.42 -2.60
N ALA A 10 19.43 6.11 -2.68
CA ALA A 10 20.11 6.76 -1.56
C ALA A 10 19.57 8.14 -1.15
N THR A 11 18.62 8.74 -1.89
CA THR A 11 18.11 10.11 -1.62
C THR A 11 16.65 10.16 -1.18
N ARG A 12 16.03 8.99 -0.93
CA ARG A 12 14.61 8.90 -0.53
C ARG A 12 14.28 9.57 0.82
N PRO A 13 15.12 9.46 1.89
CA PRO A 13 14.81 10.13 3.16
C PRO A 13 14.94 11.65 3.07
N ALA A 14 15.96 12.15 2.37
CA ALA A 14 16.17 13.58 2.15
C ALA A 14 15.03 14.23 1.35
N ALA A 15 14.40 13.48 0.42
CA ALA A 15 13.25 13.95 -0.32
C ALA A 15 12.04 14.24 0.58
N ILE A 16 11.78 13.39 1.59
CA ILE A 16 10.67 13.60 2.53
C ILE A 16 10.87 14.86 3.37
N VAL A 17 12.09 15.10 3.86
CA VAL A 17 12.40 16.31 4.64
C VAL A 17 12.14 17.58 3.83
N SER A 18 12.59 17.61 2.57
CA SER A 18 12.33 18.74 1.67
C SER A 18 10.85 18.92 1.35
N LEU A 19 10.10 17.82 1.15
CA LEU A 19 8.66 17.86 0.90
C LEU A 19 7.88 18.36 2.12
N ARG A 20 8.25 17.95 3.34
CA ARG A 20 7.62 18.44 4.58
C ARG A 20 7.84 19.94 4.77
N ARG A 21 9.05 20.44 4.49
CA ARG A 21 9.30 21.90 4.51
C ARG A 21 8.45 22.64 3.48
N ALA A 22 8.29 22.09 2.28
CA ALA A 22 7.42 22.68 1.26
C ALA A 22 5.96 22.70 1.72
N LEU A 23 5.48 21.62 2.36
CA LEU A 23 4.13 21.53 2.89
C LEU A 23 3.83 22.68 3.88
N ASP A 24 4.75 22.93 4.81
CA ASP A 24 4.62 24.04 5.79
C ASP A 24 4.52 25.41 5.11
N VAL A 25 5.27 25.62 4.02
CA VAL A 25 5.20 26.87 3.25
C VAL A 25 3.83 27.01 2.58
N TRP A 26 3.37 25.97 1.88
CA TRP A 26 2.09 26.01 1.16
C TRP A 26 0.89 26.12 2.09
N GLN A 27 0.96 25.57 3.30
CA GLN A 27 -0.06 25.74 4.32
C GLN A 27 -0.13 27.18 4.83
N ARG A 28 1.03 27.81 5.08
CA ARG A 28 1.08 29.21 5.57
C ARG A 28 0.54 30.21 4.57
N ILE A 29 0.70 29.96 3.27
CA ILE A 29 0.15 30.83 2.22
C ILE A 29 -1.25 30.39 1.75
N GLU A 30 -1.91 29.48 2.49
CA GLU A 30 -3.26 29.02 2.22
C GLU A 30 -3.48 28.56 0.77
N ALA A 31 -2.55 27.77 0.25
CA ALA A 31 -2.61 27.22 -1.10
C ALA A 31 -3.07 25.74 -1.07
N PRO A 32 -4.37 25.45 -0.88
CA PRO A 32 -4.87 24.10 -0.61
C PRO A 32 -4.55 23.11 -1.74
N TYR A 33 -4.57 23.56 -2.99
CA TYR A 33 -4.20 22.70 -4.12
C TYR A 33 -2.72 22.30 -4.08
N ALA A 34 -1.83 23.23 -3.75
CA ALA A 34 -0.40 22.94 -3.60
C ALA A 34 -0.13 22.02 -2.40
N VAL A 35 -0.82 22.24 -1.29
CA VAL A 35 -0.80 21.37 -0.10
C VAL A 35 -1.18 19.93 -0.49
N ALA A 36 -2.28 19.74 -1.20
CA ALA A 36 -2.74 18.41 -1.62
C ALA A 36 -1.73 17.70 -2.56
N ARG A 37 -1.12 18.45 -3.49
CA ARG A 37 -0.06 17.91 -4.36
C ARG A 37 1.17 17.48 -3.58
N VAL A 38 1.64 18.30 -2.64
CA VAL A 38 2.82 17.98 -1.83
C VAL A 38 2.55 16.78 -0.91
N ARG A 39 1.36 16.71 -0.29
CA ARG A 39 0.95 15.53 0.50
C ARG A 39 0.92 14.25 -0.32
N THR A 40 0.44 14.31 -1.57
CA THR A 40 0.51 13.17 -2.49
C THR A 40 1.95 12.69 -2.69
N LEU A 41 2.89 13.62 -2.89
CA LEU A 41 4.31 13.29 -3.05
C LEU A 41 4.94 12.71 -1.79
N ILE A 42 4.58 13.24 -0.60
CA ILE A 42 5.04 12.69 0.69
C ILE A 42 4.52 11.26 0.84
N GLY A 43 3.24 11.01 0.56
CA GLY A 43 2.67 9.67 0.68
C GLY A 43 3.32 8.66 -0.27
N LEU A 44 3.63 9.06 -1.52
CA LEU A 44 4.38 8.22 -2.45
C LEU A 44 5.81 7.95 -1.97
N ALA A 45 6.46 8.92 -1.33
CA ALA A 45 7.79 8.76 -0.76
C ALA A 45 7.80 7.84 0.46
N CYS A 46 6.83 7.98 1.37
CA CYS A 46 6.60 7.06 2.50
C CYS A 46 6.44 5.62 1.98
N ARG A 47 5.59 5.42 0.97
CA ARG A 47 5.41 4.11 0.33
C ARG A 47 6.70 3.55 -0.28
N ALA A 48 7.51 4.41 -0.91
CA ALA A 48 8.79 3.99 -1.47
C ALA A 48 9.84 3.60 -0.40
N LEU A 49 9.63 4.01 0.86
CA LEU A 49 10.44 3.66 2.02
C LEU A 49 9.85 2.47 2.82
N GLY A 50 8.67 1.96 2.46
CA GLY A 50 7.98 0.90 3.19
C GLY A 50 7.11 1.39 4.36
N ASP A 51 6.96 2.70 4.51
CA ASP A 51 6.07 3.34 5.51
C ASP A 51 4.66 3.45 4.91
N GLU A 52 3.89 2.35 4.96
CA GLU A 52 2.53 2.29 4.42
C GLU A 52 1.52 3.09 5.26
N ASP A 53 1.75 3.21 6.56
CA ASP A 53 0.92 4.03 7.45
C ASP A 53 1.06 5.52 7.12
N GLY A 54 2.30 6.01 7.00
CA GLY A 54 2.59 7.37 6.57
C GLY A 54 2.09 7.64 5.14
N ALA A 55 2.17 6.66 4.25
CA ALA A 55 1.60 6.76 2.91
C ALA A 55 0.07 6.95 2.93
N SER A 56 -0.62 6.13 3.71
CA SER A 56 -2.08 6.16 3.85
C SER A 56 -2.57 7.46 4.46
N LEU A 57 -1.89 7.96 5.49
CA LEU A 57 -2.21 9.22 6.15
C LEU A 57 -2.13 10.40 5.16
N GLU A 58 -1.01 10.53 4.45
CA GLU A 58 -0.76 11.68 3.58
C GLU A 58 -1.64 11.65 2.32
N ILE A 59 -1.90 10.47 1.76
CA ILE A 59 -2.77 10.31 0.60
C ILE A 59 -4.23 10.54 0.98
N GLY A 60 -4.67 10.10 2.17
CA GLY A 60 -6.00 10.41 2.70
C GLY A 60 -6.23 11.91 2.84
N ALA A 61 -5.25 12.64 3.42
CA ALA A 61 -5.30 14.08 3.56
C ALA A 61 -5.32 14.80 2.20
N ALA A 62 -4.49 14.38 1.23
CA ALA A 62 -4.51 14.92 -0.12
C ALA A 62 -5.88 14.72 -0.81
N ARG A 63 -6.45 13.52 -0.72
CA ARG A 63 -7.75 13.16 -1.31
C ARG A 63 -8.88 14.02 -0.74
N SER A 64 -8.89 14.25 0.58
CA SER A 64 -9.88 15.13 1.23
C SER A 64 -9.83 16.56 0.67
N ILE A 65 -8.63 17.12 0.52
CA ILE A 65 -8.46 18.48 -0.02
C ILE A 65 -8.86 18.54 -1.50
N PHE A 66 -8.42 17.60 -2.34
CA PHE A 66 -8.82 17.57 -3.75
C PHE A 66 -10.33 17.40 -3.94
N SER A 67 -10.98 16.61 -3.09
CA SER A 67 -12.43 16.47 -3.10
C SER A 67 -13.14 17.78 -2.78
N ARG A 68 -12.69 18.52 -1.75
CA ARG A 68 -13.23 19.85 -1.42
C ARG A 68 -13.03 20.88 -2.53
N LEU A 69 -11.96 20.75 -3.30
CA LEU A 69 -11.65 21.63 -4.44
C LEU A 69 -12.33 21.21 -5.75
N GLY A 70 -13.04 20.07 -5.79
CA GLY A 70 -13.61 19.53 -7.03
C GLY A 70 -12.56 19.07 -8.05
N ALA A 71 -11.32 18.79 -7.61
CA ALA A 71 -10.21 18.40 -8.48
C ALA A 71 -10.28 16.91 -8.88
N ALA A 72 -11.31 16.54 -9.64
CA ALA A 72 -11.54 15.17 -10.10
C ALA A 72 -10.35 14.53 -10.84
N PRO A 73 -9.60 15.23 -11.71
CA PRO A 73 -8.44 14.66 -12.38
C PRO A 73 -7.33 14.21 -11.41
N ASP A 74 -7.12 14.95 -10.31
CA ASP A 74 -6.11 14.62 -9.31
C ASP A 74 -6.53 13.44 -8.44
N LEU A 75 -7.83 13.33 -8.12
CA LEU A 75 -8.38 12.15 -7.45
C LEU A 75 -8.17 10.88 -8.31
N ALA A 76 -8.48 10.95 -9.61
CA ALA A 76 -8.26 9.82 -10.52
C ALA A 76 -6.76 9.48 -10.65
N ARG A 77 -5.89 10.49 -10.65
CA ARG A 77 -4.43 10.28 -10.66
C ARG A 77 -3.96 9.59 -9.39
N ILE A 78 -4.41 10.01 -8.22
CA ILE A 78 -4.11 9.34 -6.93
C ILE A 78 -4.54 7.88 -6.99
N GLU A 79 -5.76 7.60 -7.45
CA GLU A 79 -6.25 6.23 -7.55
C GLU A 79 -5.39 5.37 -8.49
N SER A 80 -5.00 5.91 -9.64
CA SER A 80 -4.09 5.20 -10.57
C SER A 80 -2.72 4.94 -9.94
N LEU A 81 -2.16 5.91 -9.22
CA LEU A 81 -0.87 5.78 -8.54
C LEU A 81 -0.93 4.78 -7.38
N MET A 82 -2.07 4.74 -6.66
CA MET A 82 -2.28 3.79 -5.58
C MET A 82 -2.46 2.35 -6.08
N LYS A 83 -3.10 2.18 -7.24
CA LYS A 83 -3.17 0.90 -7.97
C LYS A 83 -1.80 0.46 -8.53
N GLY A 84 -0.80 1.34 -8.56
CA GLY A 84 0.49 1.17 -9.24
C GLY A 84 1.54 0.27 -8.57
N ARG A 85 1.23 -0.43 -7.47
CA ARG A 85 1.97 -1.65 -7.10
C ARG A 85 0.95 -2.76 -6.86
N PRO A 86 0.93 -3.81 -7.69
CA PRO A 86 0.17 -5.00 -7.33
C PRO A 86 0.68 -5.48 -5.99
N HIS A 87 -0.24 -5.73 -5.07
CA HIS A 87 0.08 -6.51 -3.88
C HIS A 87 0.82 -7.78 -4.36
N PRO A 88 1.92 -8.21 -3.73
CA PRO A 88 2.68 -9.38 -4.19
C PRO A 88 1.78 -10.62 -4.31
N LEU A 89 0.73 -10.66 -3.48
CA LEU A 89 -0.36 -11.62 -3.55
C LEU A 89 -1.54 -11.16 -4.41
N THR A 90 -2.11 -12.09 -5.16
CA THR A 90 -3.42 -11.96 -5.80
C THR A 90 -4.54 -11.82 -4.75
N ALA A 91 -5.71 -11.35 -5.18
CA ALA A 91 -6.87 -11.24 -4.29
C ALA A 91 -7.23 -12.57 -3.60
N ARG A 92 -7.12 -13.70 -4.32
CA ARG A 92 -7.41 -15.04 -3.77
C ARG A 92 -6.37 -15.46 -2.75
N GLU A 93 -5.09 -15.24 -3.04
CA GLU A 93 -4.00 -15.52 -2.10
C GLU A 93 -4.09 -14.65 -0.83
N LEU A 94 -4.50 -13.38 -0.96
CA LEU A 94 -4.76 -12.50 0.18
C LEU A 94 -5.89 -13.05 1.07
N GLN A 95 -6.97 -13.55 0.45
CA GLN A 95 -8.10 -14.14 1.16
C GLN A 95 -7.68 -15.39 1.93
N VAL A 96 -6.86 -16.26 1.33
CA VAL A 96 -6.27 -17.44 1.99
C VAL A 96 -5.37 -17.01 3.16
N LEU A 97 -4.49 -16.02 2.96
CA LEU A 97 -3.58 -15.53 3.99
C LEU A 97 -4.32 -15.01 5.23
N ARG A 98 -5.41 -14.25 5.03
CA ARG A 98 -6.26 -13.76 6.14
C ARG A 98 -6.85 -14.89 6.96
N LEU A 99 -7.38 -15.92 6.30
CA LEU A 99 -7.96 -17.07 6.99
C LEU A 99 -6.90 -17.91 7.71
N VAL A 100 -5.70 -18.02 7.14
CA VAL A 100 -4.55 -18.63 7.82
C VAL A 100 -4.21 -17.90 9.10
N ALA A 101 -4.12 -16.58 9.01
CA ALA A 101 -3.72 -15.73 10.11
C ALA A 101 -4.81 -15.66 11.20
N ALA A 102 -6.08 -15.88 10.83
CA ALA A 102 -7.19 -16.14 11.74
C ALA A 102 -7.18 -17.56 12.38
N GLY A 103 -6.13 -18.35 12.13
CA GLY A 103 -5.93 -19.68 12.74
C GLY A 103 -6.64 -20.85 12.04
N LYS A 104 -7.27 -20.66 10.88
CA LYS A 104 -8.08 -21.70 10.24
C LYS A 104 -7.25 -22.77 9.53
N THR A 105 -7.57 -24.05 9.71
CA THR A 105 -6.87 -25.15 9.02
C THR A 105 -7.11 -25.15 7.50
N ASN A 106 -6.26 -25.82 6.72
CA ASN A 106 -6.43 -25.90 5.27
C ASN A 106 -7.80 -26.50 4.87
N ALA A 107 -8.27 -27.53 5.57
CA ALA A 107 -9.61 -28.10 5.41
C ALA A 107 -10.73 -27.06 5.62
N THR A 108 -10.62 -26.24 6.67
CA THR A 108 -11.61 -25.18 6.96
C THR A 108 -11.60 -24.11 5.88
N ILE A 109 -10.41 -23.68 5.45
CA ILE A 109 -10.24 -22.68 4.37
C ILE A 109 -10.79 -23.23 3.05
N ALA A 110 -10.52 -24.49 2.75
CA ALA A 110 -11.00 -25.18 1.56
C ALA A 110 -12.54 -25.20 1.51
N ALA A 111 -13.18 -25.55 2.63
CA ALA A 111 -14.63 -25.54 2.77
C ALA A 111 -15.22 -24.12 2.58
N GLU A 112 -14.66 -23.11 3.25
CA GLU A 112 -15.15 -21.73 3.18
C GLU A 112 -14.99 -21.09 1.80
N LEU A 113 -13.92 -21.45 1.08
CA LEU A 113 -13.64 -20.91 -0.24
C LEU A 113 -14.20 -21.76 -1.39
N PHE A 114 -14.88 -22.87 -1.08
CA PHE A 114 -15.38 -23.87 -2.03
C PHE A 114 -14.27 -24.42 -2.94
N LEU A 115 -13.15 -24.82 -2.35
CA LEU A 115 -11.96 -25.34 -3.04
C LEU A 115 -11.51 -26.68 -2.43
N SER A 116 -10.57 -27.35 -3.10
CA SER A 116 -9.89 -28.52 -2.52
C SER A 116 -8.75 -28.09 -1.59
N GLU A 117 -8.42 -28.92 -0.58
CA GLU A 117 -7.25 -28.69 0.28
C GLU A 117 -5.95 -28.57 -0.52
N ARG A 118 -5.81 -29.37 -1.59
CA ARG A 118 -4.67 -29.29 -2.52
C ARG A 118 -4.56 -27.94 -3.22
N THR A 119 -5.70 -27.30 -3.52
CA THR A 119 -5.71 -25.93 -4.07
C THR A 119 -5.24 -24.92 -3.03
N ILE A 120 -5.62 -25.10 -1.76
CA ILE A 120 -5.15 -24.25 -0.65
C ILE A 120 -3.64 -24.43 -0.45
N GLU A 121 -3.12 -25.65 -0.44
CA GLU A 121 -1.67 -25.92 -0.36
C GLU A 121 -0.90 -25.21 -1.48
N ARG A 122 -1.42 -25.25 -2.72
CA ARG A 122 -0.82 -24.53 -3.84
C ARG A 122 -0.84 -23.02 -3.63
N HIS A 123 -1.94 -22.45 -3.14
CA HIS A 123 -1.99 -21.03 -2.79
C HIS A 123 -0.97 -20.67 -1.70
N LEU A 124 -0.84 -21.49 -0.66
CA LEU A 124 0.14 -21.28 0.41
C LEU A 124 1.58 -21.35 -0.10
N SER A 125 1.89 -22.32 -0.95
CA SER A 125 3.22 -22.41 -1.58
C SER A 125 3.53 -21.14 -2.39
N ASN A 126 2.58 -20.65 -3.20
CA ASN A 126 2.76 -19.40 -3.92
C ASN A 126 2.93 -18.20 -2.99
N ILE A 127 2.14 -18.11 -1.92
CA ILE A 127 2.23 -17.04 -0.91
C ILE A 127 3.62 -17.04 -0.27
N PHE A 128 4.09 -18.20 0.17
CA PHE A 128 5.40 -18.37 0.78
C PHE A 128 6.51 -17.94 -0.16
N THR A 129 6.47 -18.36 -1.42
CA THR A 129 7.44 -17.92 -2.44
C THR A 129 7.36 -16.41 -2.70
N LYS A 130 6.16 -15.82 -2.78
CA LYS A 130 5.97 -14.40 -3.08
C LYS A 130 6.35 -13.47 -1.92
N LEU A 131 6.24 -13.95 -0.69
CA LEU A 131 6.54 -13.20 0.52
C LEU A 131 7.89 -13.56 1.15
N ASP A 132 8.63 -14.50 0.54
CA ASP A 132 9.88 -15.05 1.07
C ASP A 132 9.73 -15.62 2.49
N LEU A 133 8.65 -16.39 2.71
CA LEU A 133 8.31 -17.00 3.99
C LEU A 133 8.47 -18.50 3.90
N SER A 134 8.83 -19.12 5.02
CA SER A 134 9.07 -20.57 5.11
C SER A 134 8.05 -21.32 5.97
N THR A 135 7.25 -20.60 6.76
CA THR A 135 6.33 -21.23 7.72
C THR A 135 4.97 -20.54 7.75
N ARG A 136 3.97 -21.33 8.15
CA ARG A 136 2.62 -20.84 8.45
C ARG A 136 2.62 -19.76 9.53
N THR A 137 3.44 -19.94 10.57
CA THR A 137 3.59 -18.96 11.65
C THR A 137 4.17 -17.64 11.13
N ALA A 138 5.17 -17.70 10.25
CA ALA A 138 5.72 -16.52 9.61
C ALA A 138 4.69 -15.80 8.74
N ALA A 139 3.83 -16.54 8.04
CA ALA A 139 2.71 -15.96 7.28
C ALA A 139 1.66 -15.29 8.18
N THR A 140 1.35 -15.89 9.33
CA THR A 140 0.48 -15.25 10.32
C THR A 140 1.10 -13.95 10.86
N ALA A 141 2.37 -13.97 11.27
CA ALA A 141 3.07 -12.78 11.75
C ALA A 141 3.11 -11.67 10.69
N TRP A 142 3.45 -12.03 9.45
CA TRP A 142 3.44 -11.10 8.32
C TRP A 142 2.07 -10.44 8.12
N ALA A 143 0.98 -11.22 8.21
CA ALA A 143 -0.37 -10.69 8.07
C ALA A 143 -0.74 -9.67 9.16
N TYR A 144 -0.30 -9.88 10.40
CA TYR A 144 -0.48 -8.91 11.49
C TYR A 144 0.35 -7.64 11.26
N GLU A 145 1.62 -7.78 10.89
CA GLU A 145 2.52 -6.65 10.61
C GLU A 145 2.00 -5.76 9.47
N HIS A 146 1.25 -6.33 8.54
CA HIS A 146 0.69 -5.64 7.37
C HIS A 146 -0.81 -5.30 7.52
N GLY A 147 -1.37 -5.40 8.73
CA GLY A 147 -2.74 -4.96 9.03
C GLY A 147 -3.84 -5.74 8.29
N LEU A 148 -3.62 -7.03 8.02
CA LEU A 148 -4.60 -7.89 7.34
C LEU A 148 -5.61 -8.56 8.29
N ILE A 149 -5.46 -8.36 9.61
CA ILE A 149 -6.35 -8.80 10.68
C ILE A 149 -6.70 -7.62 11.56
#